data_AF-A0A9N7BAW4-F1
#
_entry.id   AF-A0A9N7BAW4-F1
#
_cell.length_a   1.000
_cell.length_b   1.000
_cell.length_c   1.000
_cell.angle_alpha   90.00
_cell.angle_beta   90.00
_cell.angle_gamma   90.00
#
_symmetry.space_group_name_H-M   'P 1'
#
loop_
_entity.id
_entity.type
_entity.pdbx_description
1 polymer ?
#
loop_
_entity_poly.entity_id
_entity_poly.type
_entity_poly.pdbx_seq_one_letter_code
_entity_poly.pdbx_strand_id
1 'polypeptide(L)'
;MNIIEKIKQNKINLSPQELKVCDYILTNISDYHNFSVKSICKKLNVQPLVITKTLVKLEIGGLKQLISYLENNSNFLKMKQSHPLIIS
;
A
#
# COMPACT_ATOMS: atom_id res chain seq x y z
N MET A 1 -1.70 13.05 -0.82
CA MET A 1 -1.20 12.29 0.35
C MET A 1 -0.86 10.89 -0.13
N ASN A 2 0.33 10.36 0.19
CA ASN A 2 0.79 9.03 -0.26
C ASN A 2 0.47 7.92 0.78
N ILE A 3 0.68 6.63 0.43
CA ILE A 3 0.42 5.49 1.34
C ILE A 3 1.30 5.51 2.60
N ILE A 4 2.54 5.96 2.49
CA ILE A 4 3.49 6.10 3.60
C ILE A 4 2.98 7.13 4.60
N GLU A 5 2.43 8.25 4.12
CA GLU A 5 1.83 9.29 4.99
C GLU A 5 0.58 8.77 5.68
N LYS A 6 -0.27 8.01 4.98
CA LYS A 6 -1.46 7.37 5.56
C LYS A 6 -1.09 6.40 6.69
N ILE A 7 -0.06 5.60 6.48
CA ILE A 7 0.44 4.67 7.50
C ILE A 7 1.04 5.43 8.69
N LYS A 8 1.83 6.48 8.46
CA LYS A 8 2.42 7.30 9.53
C LYS A 8 1.36 7.97 10.40
N GLN A 9 0.33 8.56 9.80
CA GLN A 9 -0.74 9.25 10.53
C GLN A 9 -1.59 8.29 11.36
N ASN A 10 -1.83 7.08 10.86
CA ASN A 10 -2.70 6.10 11.53
C ASN A 10 -1.95 5.11 12.43
N LYS A 11 -0.61 5.18 12.48
CA LYS A 11 0.25 4.20 13.18
C LYS A 11 -0.16 3.95 14.63
N ILE A 12 -0.61 4.98 15.34
CA ILE A 12 -1.07 4.95 16.74
C ILE A 12 -2.35 4.13 16.94
N ASN A 13 -3.17 3.94 15.90
CA ASN A 13 -4.46 3.25 15.96
C ASN A 13 -4.38 1.79 15.45
N LEU A 14 -3.17 1.32 15.12
CA LEU A 14 -2.92 0.00 14.58
C LEU A 14 -2.41 -0.95 15.68
N SER A 15 -3.03 -2.12 15.76
CA SER A 15 -2.54 -3.23 16.58
C SER A 15 -1.24 -3.81 16.00
N PRO A 16 -0.48 -4.61 16.78
CA PRO A 16 0.78 -5.22 16.31
C PRO A 16 0.63 -6.05 15.03
N GLN A 17 -0.52 -6.71 14.82
CA GLN A 17 -0.77 -7.48 13.60
C GLN A 17 -1.05 -6.56 12.41
N GLU A 18 -1.78 -5.46 12.61
CA GLU A 18 -2.05 -4.47 11.56
C GLU A 18 -0.76 -3.72 11.18
N LEU A 19 0.12 -3.43 12.14
CA LEU A 19 1.44 -2.86 11.86
C LEU A 19 2.28 -3.79 10.97
N LYS A 20 2.28 -5.11 11.22
CA LYS A 20 2.95 -6.08 10.34
C LYS A 20 2.42 -6.05 8.91
N VAL A 21 1.11 -5.86 8.73
CA VAL A 21 0.50 -5.72 7.40
C VAL A 21 1.00 -4.44 6.72
N CYS A 22 1.04 -3.32 7.44
CA CYS A 22 1.58 -2.06 6.93
C CYS A 22 3.07 -2.17 6.54
N ASP A 23 3.90 -2.73 7.41
CA ASP A 23 5.33 -2.91 7.16
C ASP A 23 5.57 -3.82 5.95
N TYR A 24 4.78 -4.89 5.79
CA TYR A 24 4.84 -5.74 4.61
C TYR A 24 4.51 -4.98 3.33
N ILE A 25 3.42 -4.20 3.33
CA ILE A 25 3.00 -3.38 2.17
C ILE A 25 4.11 -2.39 1.80
N LEU A 26 4.69 -1.71 2.78
CA LEU A 26 5.77 -0.73 2.56
C LEU A 26 7.04 -1.40 2.01
N THR A 27 7.44 -2.52 2.59
CA THR A 27 8.67 -3.23 2.21
C THR A 27 8.56 -3.85 0.82
N ASN A 28 7.36 -4.25 0.39
CA ASN A 28 7.11 -4.93 -0.89
C ASN A 28 6.34 -4.03 -1.87
N ILE A 29 6.39 -2.71 -1.67
CA ILE A 29 5.57 -1.76 -2.44
C ILE A 29 5.88 -1.80 -3.94
N SER A 30 7.09 -2.19 -4.34
CA SER A 30 7.49 -2.36 -5.74
C SER A 30 6.83 -3.57 -6.42
N ASP A 31 6.47 -4.58 -5.65
CA ASP A 31 5.87 -5.84 -6.11
C ASP A 31 4.35 -5.87 -5.87
N TYR A 32 3.71 -4.70 -5.78
CA TYR A 32 2.31 -4.58 -5.41
C TYR A 32 1.34 -5.33 -6.34
N HIS A 33 1.71 -5.55 -7.61
CA HIS A 33 0.93 -6.33 -8.57
C HIS A 33 0.74 -7.79 -8.13
N ASN A 34 1.66 -8.32 -7.32
CA ASN A 34 1.60 -9.67 -6.79
C ASN A 34 0.82 -9.77 -5.47
N PHE A 35 0.27 -8.65 -4.97
CA PHE A 35 -0.46 -8.66 -3.73
C PHE A 35 -1.80 -9.38 -3.89
N SER A 36 -1.99 -10.41 -3.07
CA SER A 36 -3.30 -11.04 -2.86
C SER A 36 -3.54 -11.24 -1.37
N VAL A 37 -4.82 -11.15 -0.96
CA VAL A 37 -5.21 -11.37 0.45
C VAL A 37 -4.69 -12.72 0.94
N LYS A 38 -4.84 -13.79 0.15
CA LYS A 38 -4.34 -15.12 0.48
C LYS A 38 -2.82 -15.15 0.68
N SER A 39 -2.06 -14.52 -0.22
CA SER A 39 -0.59 -14.49 -0.12
C SER A 39 -0.11 -13.75 1.13
N ILE A 40 -0.72 -12.60 1.43
CA ILE A 40 -0.37 -11.77 2.57
C ILE A 40 -0.74 -12.49 3.88
N CYS A 41 -1.92 -13.09 3.96
CA CYS A 41 -2.33 -13.91 5.10
C CYS A 41 -1.32 -15.03 5.38
N LYS A 42 -0.92 -15.76 4.34
CA LYS A 42 0.03 -16.88 4.47
C LYS A 42 1.41 -16.40 4.90
N LYS A 43 1.91 -15.30 4.34
CA LYS A 43 3.23 -14.75 4.67
C LYS A 43 3.30 -14.18 6.09
N LEU A 44 2.25 -13.48 6.52
CA LEU A 44 2.24 -12.79 7.82
C LEU A 44 1.60 -13.62 8.94
N ASN A 45 1.04 -14.78 8.61
CA ASN A 45 0.24 -15.60 9.51
C ASN A 45 -0.89 -14.79 10.18
N VAL A 46 -1.62 -14.02 9.38
CA VAL A 46 -2.73 -13.16 9.84
C VAL A 46 -4.03 -13.58 9.17
N GLN A 47 -5.15 -13.32 9.83
CA GLN A 47 -6.46 -13.56 9.25
C GLN A 47 -6.78 -12.52 8.15
N PRO A 48 -7.55 -12.89 7.12
CA PRO A 48 -7.98 -11.95 6.07
C PRO A 48 -8.66 -10.69 6.63
N LEU A 49 -9.44 -10.85 7.70
CA LEU A 49 -10.13 -9.75 8.36
C LEU A 49 -9.16 -8.68 8.88
N VAL A 50 -7.96 -9.07 9.36
CA VAL A 50 -6.94 -8.14 9.84
C VAL A 50 -6.45 -7.26 8.70
N ILE A 51 -6.24 -7.85 7.52
CA ILE A 51 -5.82 -7.10 6.32
C ILE A 51 -6.90 -6.09 5.93
N THR A 52 -8.16 -6.54 5.82
CA THR A 52 -9.27 -5.65 5.46
C THR A 52 -9.44 -4.53 6.49
N LYS A 53 -9.40 -4.83 7.79
CA LYS A 53 -9.47 -3.82 8.86
C LYS A 53 -8.31 -2.83 8.80
N THR A 54 -7.09 -3.31 8.57
CA THR A 54 -5.91 -2.45 8.41
C THR A 54 -6.12 -1.46 7.27
N LEU A 55 -6.53 -1.96 6.09
CA LEU A 55 -6.75 -1.09 4.92
C LEU A 55 -7.86 -0.08 5.17
N VAL A 56 -8.97 -0.49 5.79
CA VAL A 56 -10.07 0.43 6.15
C VAL A 56 -9.61 1.51 7.12
N LYS A 57 -8.77 1.17 8.12
CA LYS A 57 -8.16 2.17 9.02
C LYS A 57 -7.20 3.13 8.33
N LEU A 58 -6.58 2.70 7.23
CA LEU A 58 -5.80 3.59 6.35
C LEU A 58 -6.69 4.39 5.38
N GLU A 59 -8.01 4.26 5.51
CA GLU A 59 -9.05 4.80 4.62
C GLU A 59 -8.88 4.31 3.18
N ILE A 60 -8.56 3.02 3.05
CA ILE A 60 -8.47 2.30 1.79
C ILE A 60 -9.52 1.20 1.84
N GLY A 61 -10.52 1.28 0.97
CA GLY A 61 -11.67 0.38 0.91
C GLY A 61 -11.35 -1.08 0.57
N GLY A 62 -10.06 -1.44 0.41
CA GLY A 62 -9.60 -2.81 0.30
C GLY A 62 -8.38 -2.97 -0.60
N LEU A 63 -7.97 -4.22 -0.83
CA LEU A 63 -6.73 -4.53 -1.54
C LEU A 63 -6.74 -4.06 -3.00
N LYS A 64 -7.88 -4.17 -3.69
CA LYS A 64 -8.03 -3.66 -5.06
C LYS A 64 -7.79 -2.15 -5.13
N GLN A 65 -8.31 -1.42 -4.15
CA GLN A 65 -8.15 0.02 -4.08
C GLN A 65 -6.72 0.41 -3.71
N LEU A 66 -6.05 -0.37 -2.84
CA LEU A 66 -4.62 -0.24 -2.58
C LEU A 66 -3.80 -0.40 -3.87
N ILE A 67 -4.04 -1.46 -4.64
CA ILE A 67 -3.33 -1.72 -5.90
C ILE A 67 -3.54 -0.56 -6.87
N SER A 68 -4.80 -0.18 -7.13
CA SER A 68 -5.11 0.96 -8.02
C SER A 68 -4.46 2.26 -7.55
N TYR A 69 -4.43 2.49 -6.23
CA TYR A 69 -3.75 3.65 -5.66
C TYR A 69 -2.24 3.62 -5.88
N LEU A 70 -1.60 2.46 -5.76
CA LEU A 70 -0.17 2.25 -6.05
C LEU A 70 0.13 2.36 -7.55
N GLU A 71 -0.77 1.90 -8.43
CA GLU A 71 -0.67 2.10 -9.89
C GLU A 71 -0.71 3.57 -10.27
N ASN A 72 -1.63 4.34 -9.69
CA ASN A 72 -1.75 5.75 -9.98
C ASN A 72 -0.54 6.56 -9.46
N ASN A 73 0.00 6.20 -8.30
CA ASN A 73 1.22 6.83 -7.77
C ASN A 73 2.48 6.44 -8.55
N SER A 74 2.59 5.19 -8.99
CA SER A 74 3.74 4.74 -9.79
C SER A 74 3.71 5.30 -11.22
N ASN A 75 2.52 5.45 -11.82
CA ASN A 75 2.36 6.17 -13.08
C ASN A 75 2.72 7.66 -12.94
N PHE A 76 2.43 8.29 -11.80
CA PHE A 76 2.88 9.66 -11.52
C PHE A 76 4.42 9.76 -11.46
N LEU A 77 5.09 8.76 -10.88
CA LEU A 77 6.56 8.68 -10.85
C LEU A 77 7.17 8.39 -12.22
N LYS A 78 6.56 7.51 -13.02
CA LYS A 78 6.97 7.23 -14.40
C LYS A 78 6.75 8.43 -15.33
N MET A 79 5.62 9.14 -15.21
CA MET A 79 5.36 10.34 -16.01
C MET A 79 6.37 11.47 -15.74
N LYS A 80 6.87 11.61 -14.49
CA LYS A 80 7.96 12.56 -14.19
C LYS A 80 9.30 12.21 -14.83
N GLN A 81 9.55 10.94 -15.18
CA GLN A 81 10.77 10.53 -15.87
C GLN A 81 10.68 10.66 -17.39
N SER A 82 9.48 10.72 -17.96
CA SER A 82 9.26 10.76 -19.41
C SER A 82 9.10 12.17 -20.01
N HIS A 83 9.42 13.23 -19.27
CA HIS A 83 9.60 14.57 -19.84
C HIS A 83 11.00 15.08 -19.51
N PRO A 84 12.01 14.93 -20.40
CA PRO A 84 13.01 15.97 -20.49
C PRO A 84 12.25 17.24 -20.86
N LEU A 85 12.42 18.29 -20.06
CA LEU A 85 12.12 19.64 -20.51
C LEU A 85 12.95 19.87 -21.78
N ILE A 86 12.34 19.65 -22.95
CA ILE A 86 12.84 20.24 -24.19
C ILE A 86 12.51 21.72 -24.07
N ILE A 87 13.41 22.44 -23.41
CA ILE A 87 13.49 23.89 -23.53
C ILE A 87 14.15 24.12 -24.89
N SER A 88 13.34 24.44 -25.90
CA SER A 88 13.79 25.13 -27.11
C SER A 88 13.51 26.62 -26.95
#